data_AF-A0AAU8JH02-F1
#
_entry.id   AF-A0AAU8JH02-F1
#
_cell.length_a   1.000
_cell.length_b   1.000
_cell.length_c   1.000
_cell.angle_alpha   90.00
_cell.angle_beta   90.00
_cell.angle_gamma   90.00
#
_symmetry.space_group_name_H-M   'P 1'
#
loop_
_entity.id
_entity.type
_entity.pdbx_description
1 polymer ?
#
loop_
_entity_poly.entity_id
_entity_poly.type
_entity_poly.pdbx_seq_one_letter_code
_entity_poly.pdbx_strand_id
1 'polypeptide(L)' 'MANSVEFKTKIKQGIIEIPEEYKQELREEQEVTVIVVKPPKRIPQTGIIAELTQNPISVPGIRQLTRDEIHSL' A
#
# COMPACT_ATOMS: atom_id res chain seq x y z
N MET A 1 -3.35 -26.36 10.00
CA MET A 1 -2.94 -25.49 8.88
C MET A 1 -4.20 -24.83 8.36
N ALA A 2 -4.24 -23.51 8.23
CA ALA A 2 -5.42 -22.84 7.68
C ALA A 2 -5.48 -23.12 6.17
N ASN A 3 -6.60 -23.67 5.69
CA ASN A 3 -6.84 -23.88 4.27
C ASN A 3 -7.46 -22.60 3.71
N SER A 4 -6.66 -21.74 3.09
CA SER A 4 -7.07 -20.42 2.59
C SER A 4 -6.67 -20.26 1.13
N VAL A 5 -7.52 -19.62 0.34
CA VAL A 5 -7.24 -19.22 -1.04
C VAL A 5 -6.96 -17.72 -1.11
N GLU A 6 -5.95 -17.33 -1.89
CA GLU A 6 -5.64 -15.93 -2.19
C GLU A 6 -5.80 -15.69 -3.69
N PHE A 7 -6.55 -14.65 -4.05
CA PHE A 7 -6.74 -14.24 -5.44
C PHE A 7 -6.76 -12.73 -5.60
N LYS A 8 -6.50 -12.26 -6.82
CA LYS A 8 -6.55 -10.85 -7.19
C LYS A 8 -7.80 -10.57 -8.02
N THR A 9 -8.63 -9.64 -7.56
CA THR A 9 -9.82 -9.19 -8.29
C THR A 9 -9.98 -7.68 -8.18
N LYS A 10 -10.96 -7.13 -8.91
CA LYS A 10 -11.33 -5.72 -8.84
C LYS A 10 -12.60 -5.57 -8.01
N ILE A 11 -12.64 -4.52 -7.18
CA ILE A 11 -13.88 -4.11 -6.52
C ILE A 11 -14.74 -3.38 -7.56
N LYS A 12 -15.98 -3.84 -7.77
CA LYS A 12 -16.98 -3.19 -8.64
C LYS A 12 -18.19 -2.82 -7.81
N GLN A 13 -18.54 -1.53 -7.77
CA GLN A 13 -19.69 -1.03 -7.00
C GLN A 13 -19.70 -1.48 -5.52
N GLY A 14 -18.52 -1.58 -4.91
CA GLY A 14 -18.37 -2.03 -3.52
C GLY A 14 -18.40 -3.55 -3.33
N ILE A 15 -18.54 -4.32 -4.41
CA ILE A 15 -18.61 -5.79 -4.38
C ILE A 15 -17.26 -6.37 -4.82
N ILE A 16 -16.77 -7.35 -4.06
CA ILE A 16 -15.63 -8.20 -4.42
C ILE A 16 -16.21 -9.46 -5.09
N GLU A 17 -16.03 -9.59 -6.40
CA GLU A 17 -16.47 -10.78 -7.15
C GLU A 17 -15.44 -11.91 -6.99
N ILE A 18 -15.89 -13.07 -6.49
CA ILE A 18 -15.08 -14.29 -6.43
C ILE A 18 -14.90 -14.81 -7.87
N PRO A 19 -13.66 -15.01 -8.35
CA PRO A 19 -13.40 -15.59 -9.66
C PRO A 19 -14.02 -16.99 -9.81
N GLU A 20 -14.48 -17.33 -11.02
CA GLU A 20 -15.19 -18.60 -11.30
C GLU A 20 -14.41 -19.84 -10.83
N GLU A 21 -13.09 -19.82 -10.97
CA GLU A 21 -12.20 -20.92 -10.57
C GLU A 21 -12.28 -21.28 -9.07
N TYR A 22 -12.71 -20.35 -8.21
CA TYR A 22 -12.83 -20.57 -6.77
C TYR A 22 -14.27 -20.80 -6.29
N LYS A 23 -15.29 -20.68 -7.14
CA LYS A 23 -16.71 -20.83 -6.73
C LYS A 23 -17.10 -22.23 -6.29
N GLN A 24 -16.37 -23.26 -6.74
CA GLN A 24 -16.60 -24.63 -6.29
C GLN A 24 -16.12 -24.86 -4.86
N GLU A 25 -15.10 -24.11 -4.44
CA GLU A 25 -14.50 -24.19 -3.11
C GLU A 25 -15.19 -23.25 -2.11
N LEU A 26 -15.55 -22.04 -2.56
CA LEU A 26 -16.23 -21.01 -1.78
C LEU A 26 -17.73 -21.03 -2.12
N ARG A 27 -18.53 -21.64 -1.25
CA ARG A 27 -19.97 -21.82 -1.45
C ARG A 27 -20.74 -20.56 -1.06
N GLU A 28 -21.94 -20.40 -1.62
CA GLU A 28 -22.88 -19.37 -1.17
C GLU A 28 -23.19 -19.54 0.33
N GLU A 29 -23.41 -18.43 1.03
CA GLU A 29 -23.68 -18.35 2.48
C GLU A 29 -22.55 -18.79 3.41
N GLN A 30 -21.38 -19.15 2.88
CA GLN A 30 -20.22 -19.46 3.71
C GLN A 30 -19.66 -18.19 4.37
N GLU A 31 -19.44 -18.23 5.69
CA GLU A 31 -18.76 -17.16 6.40
C GLU A 31 -17.27 -17.14 6.04
N VAL A 32 -16.77 -15.97 5.63
CA VAL A 32 -15.38 -15.78 5.18
C VAL A 32 -14.75 -14.55 5.82
N THR A 33 -13.43 -14.60 6.05
CA THR A 33 -12.63 -13.43 6.42
C THR A 33 -11.95 -12.88 5.17
N VAL A 34 -12.13 -11.57 4.90
CA VAL A 34 -11.55 -10.90 3.73
C VAL A 34 -10.46 -9.93 4.16
N ILE A 35 -9.27 -10.05 3.57
CA ILE A 35 -8.15 -9.13 3.78
C ILE A 35 -7.96 -8.29 2.51
N VAL A 36 -8.18 -6.98 2.61
CA VAL A 36 -8.03 -6.05 1.48
C VAL A 36 -6.72 -5.26 1.63
N VAL A 37 -5.77 -5.52 0.75
CA VAL A 37 -4.51 -4.75 0.69
C VAL A 37 -4.76 -3.44 -0.04
N LYS A 38 -4.66 -2.32 0.68
CA LYS A 38 -4.81 -0.98 0.09
C LYS A 38 -3.58 -0.64 -0.76
N PRO A 39 -3.74 0.01 -1.91
CA PRO A 39 -2.60 0.54 -2.63
C PRO A 39 -1.84 1.52 -1.74
N PRO A 40 -0.52 1.64 -1.89
CA PRO A 40 0.24 2.63 -1.15
C PRO A 40 -0.34 4.02 -1.42
N LYS A 41 -0.46 4.84 -0.37
CA LYS A 41 -0.80 6.25 -0.54
C LYS A 41 0.25 6.85 -1.47
N ARG A 42 -0.18 7.27 -2.66
CA ARG A 42 0.70 8.01 -3.56
C ARG A 42 0.91 9.37 -2.93
N ILE A 43 2.15 9.64 -2.51
CA ILE A 43 2.56 10.99 -2.19
C ILE A 43 2.44 11.77 -3.51
N PRO A 44 1.74 12.91 -3.55
CA PRO A 44 1.71 13.75 -4.73
C PRO A 44 3.14 14.00 -5.21
N GLN A 45 3.41 13.72 -6.48
CA GLN A 45 4.72 14.00 -7.08
C GLN A 45 4.89 15.50 -7.42
N THR A 46 3.93 16.33 -7.00
CA THR A 46 3.85 17.75 -7.27
C THR A 46 3.60 18.53 -5.99
N GLY A 47 3.91 19.82 -6.00
CA GLY A 47 3.76 20.72 -4.86
C GLY A 47 5.07 20.90 -4.07
N ILE A 48 5.05 21.85 -3.13
CA ILE A 48 6.24 22.36 -2.43
C ILE A 48 6.99 21.23 -1.71
N ILE A 49 6.28 20.29 -1.07
CA ILE A 49 6.92 19.17 -0.38
C ILE A 49 7.66 18.24 -1.36
N ALA A 50 7.09 17.97 -2.54
CA ALA A 50 7.74 17.15 -3.55
C ALA A 50 9.00 17.83 -4.10
N GLU A 51 8.92 19.14 -4.35
CA GLU A 51 10.07 19.95 -4.80
C GLU A 51 11.20 19.96 -3.77
N LEU A 52 10.89 20.22 -2.50
CA LEU A 52 11.88 20.25 -1.41
C LEU A 52 12.51 18.89 -1.11
N THR A 53 11.77 17.80 -1.37
CA THR A 53 12.32 16.44 -1.22
C THR A 53 13.40 16.16 -2.27
N GLN A 54 13.24 16.68 -3.50
CA GLN A 54 14.22 16.52 -4.58
C GLN A 54 15.34 17.58 -4.52
N ASN A 55 14.99 18.79 -4.10
CA ASN A 55 15.87 19.95 -4.03
C ASN A 55 15.82 20.56 -2.62
N PRO A 56 16.51 19.96 -1.64
CA PRO A 56 16.51 20.48 -0.28
C PRO A 56 17.14 21.87 -0.23
N ILE A 57 16.51 22.78 0.53
CA ILE A 57 17.07 24.12 0.73
C ILE A 57 18.29 24.01 1.65
N SER A 58 19.39 24.62 1.21
CA SER A 58 20.59 24.77 2.05
C SER A 58 20.43 25.99 2.95
N VAL A 59 20.49 25.77 4.26
CA VAL A 59 20.43 26.83 5.27
C VAL A 59 21.80 26.92 5.95
N PRO A 60 22.45 28.11 5.98
CA PRO A 60 23.72 28.27 6.65
C PRO A 60 23.67 27.80 8.11
N GLY A 61 24.67 27.01 8.52
CA GLY A 61 24.75 26.47 9.88
C GLY A 61 23.93 25.19 10.13
N ILE A 62 23.11 24.73 9.17
CA ILE A 62 22.42 23.44 9.26
C ILE A 62 23.23 22.39 8.51
N ARG A 63 23.73 21.38 9.25
CA ARG A 63 24.40 20.22 8.66
C ARG A 63 23.36 19.32 8.00
N GLN A 64 23.51 19.07 6.69
CA GLN A 64 22.75 18.02 6.02
C GLN A 64 23.32 16.67 6.44
N LEU A 65 22.55 15.92 7.23
CA LEU A 65 22.93 14.58 7.64
C LEU A 65 22.53 13.58 6.56
N THR A 66 23.43 12.66 6.28
CA THR A 66 23.16 11.46 5.49
C THR A 66 22.24 10.51 6.26
N ARG A 67 21.60 9.59 5.53
CA ARG A 67 20.69 8.60 6.13
C ARG A 67 21.37 7.74 7.19
N ASP A 68 22.62 7.37 6.96
CA ASP A 68 23.40 6.53 7.87
C ASP A 68 23.77 7.28 9.16
N GLU A 69 24.07 8.57 9.04
CA GLU A 69 24.29 9.44 10.20
C GLU A 69 23.01 9.61 11.03
N ILE A 70 21.84 9.77 10.39
CA ILE A 70 20.55 9.86 11.09
C ILE A 70 20.24 8.55 11.82
N HIS A 71 20.52 7.39 11.22
CA HIS A 71 20.21 6.10 11.82
C HIS A 71 21.14 5.73 12.98
N SER A 72 22.30 6.38 13.07
CA SER A 72 23.32 6.15 14.10
C SER A 72 23.25 7.16 15.26
N LEU A 73 22.27 8.08 15.25
CA LEU A 73 21.91 8.94 16.38
C LEU A 73 20.98 8.20 17.34
#